data_AF-A0A2D9Y2X5-F1
#
_entry.id   AF-A0A2D9Y2X5-F1
#
_cell.length_a   1.000
_cell.length_b   1.000
_cell.length_c   1.000
_cell.angle_alpha   90.00
_cell.angle_beta   90.00
_cell.angle_gamma   90.00
#
_symmetry.space_group_name_H-M   'P 1'
#
loop_
_entity.id
_entity.type
_entity.pdbx_description
1 polymer ?
#
loop_
_entity_poly.entity_id
_entity_poly.type
_entity_poly.pdbx_seq_one_letter_code
_entity_poly.pdbx_strand_id
1 'polypeptide(L)'
;MDSIPKSIPVELYQSLGKLFYAISAADKVVRPAEINSLKEFVAKEWVPLKDEVDQFGSDTAFQIETVFEWLDEEITTASAAYNDFKNYYQEHKTLFSPQLKTKIRKTADAIASSFCGKNKSELAMLANLHLLFQE
;
A
#
# COMPACT_ATOMS: atom_id res chain seq x y z
N MET A 1 -21.14 5.90 17.49
CA MET A 1 -20.55 6.96 16.64
C MET A 1 -19.06 6.80 16.78
N ASP A 2 -18.47 5.93 15.97
CA ASP A 2 -17.04 5.67 16.04
C ASP A 2 -16.35 6.84 15.35
N SER A 3 -15.73 7.68 16.17
CA SER A 3 -14.92 8.80 15.75
C SER A 3 -13.83 8.29 14.82
N ILE A 4 -13.95 8.62 13.53
CA ILE A 4 -12.88 8.42 12.54
C ILE A 4 -11.62 9.09 13.11
N PRO A 5 -10.46 8.41 13.13
CA PRO A 5 -9.23 9.02 13.62
C PRO A 5 -8.97 10.35 12.90
N LYS A 6 -8.68 11.38 13.69
CA LYS A 6 -8.59 12.79 13.27
C LYS A 6 -7.52 13.08 12.21
N SER A 7 -6.64 12.12 11.94
CA SER A 7 -5.73 12.09 10.80
C SER A 7 -5.22 10.67 10.63
N ILE A 8 -4.90 10.28 9.40
CA ILE A 8 -4.21 9.02 9.12
C ILE A 8 -2.72 9.21 9.48
N PRO A 9 -2.11 8.33 10.32
CA PRO A 9 -0.70 8.45 10.67
C PRO A 9 0.23 8.30 9.47
N VAL A 10 1.37 9.00 9.48
CA VAL A 10 2.41 8.93 8.44
C VAL A 10 2.87 7.49 8.24
N GLU A 11 3.00 6.75 9.34
CA GLU A 11 3.44 5.37 9.41
C GLU A 11 2.48 4.43 8.66
N LEU A 12 1.18 4.78 8.58
CA LEU A 12 0.25 4.02 7.74
C LEU A 12 0.63 4.18 6.27
N TYR A 13 0.85 5.40 5.79
CA TYR A 13 1.25 5.64 4.39
C TYR A 13 2.58 4.95 4.07
N GLN A 14 3.54 4.99 4.99
CA GLN A 14 4.80 4.25 4.85
C GLN A 14 4.56 2.74 4.76
N SER A 15 3.71 2.17 5.63
CA SER A 15 3.36 0.75 5.59
C SER A 15 2.68 0.35 4.27
N LEU A 16 1.88 1.24 3.68
CA LEU A 16 1.25 1.03 2.38
C LEU A 16 2.28 1.02 1.25
N GLY A 17 3.29 1.88 1.31
CA GLY A 17 4.45 1.81 0.41
C GLY A 17 5.11 0.44 0.42
N LYS A 18 5.32 -0.14 1.62
CA LYS A 18 5.87 -1.51 1.78
C LYS A 18 4.97 -2.57 1.15
N LEU A 19 3.66 -2.51 1.40
CA LEU A 19 2.69 -3.45 0.82
C LEU A 19 2.68 -3.39 -0.71
N PHE A 20 2.61 -2.20 -1.27
CA PHE A 20 2.53 -2.00 -2.71
C PHE A 20 3.83 -2.40 -3.40
N TYR A 21 4.97 -2.12 -2.78
CA TYR A 21 6.26 -2.65 -3.20
C TYR A 21 6.28 -4.19 -3.18
N ALA A 22 5.83 -4.81 -2.09
CA ALA A 22 5.81 -6.28 -1.99
C ALA A 22 4.99 -6.95 -3.10
N ILE A 23 3.87 -6.35 -3.50
CA ILE A 23 3.04 -6.83 -4.60
C ILE A 23 3.77 -6.68 -5.93
N SER A 24 4.39 -5.54 -6.17
CA SER A 24 5.12 -5.25 -7.42
C SER A 24 6.37 -6.11 -7.57
N ALA A 25 7.13 -6.30 -6.49
CA ALA A 25 8.35 -7.09 -6.46
C ALA A 25 8.09 -8.60 -6.33
N ALA A 26 6.83 -9.07 -6.38
CA ALA A 26 6.47 -10.47 -6.14
C ALA A 26 7.08 -11.43 -7.18
N ASP A 27 7.34 -10.95 -8.40
CA ASP A 27 8.02 -11.71 -9.45
C ASP A 27 9.52 -11.39 -9.60
N LYS A 28 10.06 -10.60 -8.66
CA LYS A 28 11.46 -10.15 -8.55
C LYS A 28 11.91 -9.10 -9.56
N VAL A 29 11.00 -8.48 -10.33
CA VAL A 29 11.38 -7.39 -11.23
C VAL A 29 10.36 -6.27 -11.14
N VAL A 30 10.74 -5.16 -10.50
CA VAL A 30 9.97 -3.92 -10.58
C VAL A 30 10.37 -3.18 -11.85
N ARG A 31 9.40 -2.86 -12.71
CA ARG A 31 9.64 -2.14 -13.97
C ARG A 31 9.32 -0.65 -13.79
N PRO A 32 10.00 0.26 -14.51
CA PRO A 32 9.72 1.70 -14.41
C PRO A 32 8.27 2.11 -14.70
N ALA A 33 7.59 1.39 -15.60
CA ALA A 33 6.17 1.62 -15.88
C ALA A 33 5.28 1.32 -14.66
N GLU A 34 5.74 0.43 -13.77
CA GLU A 34 5.02 0.00 -12.58
C GLU A 34 5.08 1.08 -11.50
N ILE A 35 6.28 1.66 -11.31
CA ILE A 35 6.49 2.83 -10.45
C ILE A 35 5.62 4.01 -10.93
N ASN A 36 5.60 4.31 -12.23
CA ASN A 36 4.79 5.41 -12.75
C ASN A 36 3.29 5.22 -12.51
N SER A 37 2.78 4.00 -12.71
CA SER A 37 1.37 3.69 -12.44
C SER A 37 1.05 3.82 -10.96
N LEU A 38 1.95 3.39 -10.06
CA LEU A 38 1.79 3.59 -8.63
C LEU A 38 1.66 5.07 -8.28
N LYS A 39 2.54 5.93 -8.80
CA LYS A 39 2.50 7.38 -8.58
C LYS A 39 1.16 7.99 -9.01
N GLU A 40 0.67 7.60 -10.18
CA GLU A 40 -0.65 8.04 -10.67
C GLU A 40 -1.79 7.57 -9.73
N PHE A 41 -1.74 6.33 -9.25
CA PHE A 41 -2.73 5.81 -8.29
C PHE A 41 -2.65 6.50 -6.92
N VAL A 42 -1.46 6.76 -6.39
CA VAL A 42 -1.27 7.49 -5.13
C VAL A 42 -1.83 8.90 -5.22
N ALA A 43 -1.48 9.62 -6.29
CA ALA A 43 -2.00 10.96 -6.55
C ALA A 43 -3.53 10.99 -6.70
N LYS A 44 -4.11 9.98 -7.37
CA LYS A 44 -5.55 9.93 -7.63
C LYS A 44 -6.37 9.45 -6.43
N GLU A 45 -5.91 8.43 -5.72
CA GLU A 45 -6.72 7.74 -4.71
C GLU A 45 -6.38 8.19 -3.29
N TRP A 46 -5.11 8.48 -2.99
CA TRP A 46 -4.65 8.67 -1.61
C TRP A 46 -4.46 10.15 -1.24
N VAL A 47 -4.19 11.03 -2.21
CA VAL A 47 -4.15 12.48 -1.98
C VAL A 47 -5.54 13.06 -1.65
N PRO A 48 -6.64 12.77 -2.40
CA PRO A 48 -7.94 13.42 -2.14
C PRO A 48 -8.58 13.02 -0.81
N LEU A 49 -8.26 11.82 -0.30
CA LEU A 49 -8.75 11.34 0.98
C LEU A 49 -8.15 12.11 2.17
N LYS A 50 -7.10 12.91 1.94
CA LYS A 50 -6.48 13.78 2.95
C LYS A 50 -7.14 15.15 3.02
N ASP A 51 -7.59 15.70 1.89
CA ASP A 51 -8.30 17.00 1.85
C ASP A 51 -9.66 16.96 2.57
N GLU A 52 -10.28 15.78 2.72
CA GLU A 52 -11.50 15.59 3.51
C GLU A 52 -11.24 15.50 5.03
N VAL A 53 -9.97 15.36 5.46
CA VAL A 53 -9.62 14.98 6.84
C VAL A 53 -8.63 15.96 7.51
N ASP A 54 -7.85 16.77 6.78
CA ASP A 54 -6.87 17.72 7.35
C ASP A 54 -6.46 18.87 6.37
N GLN A 55 -6.16 20.05 6.92
CA GLN A 55 -5.72 21.29 6.25
C GLN A 55 -4.19 21.42 6.03
N PHE A 56 -3.36 20.47 6.48
CA PHE A 56 -1.89 20.45 6.27
C PHE A 56 -1.46 19.38 5.24
N GLY A 57 -2.14 19.38 4.09
CA GLY A 57 -2.54 18.18 3.35
C GLY A 57 -1.65 17.55 2.26
N SER A 58 -0.78 18.26 1.55
CA SER A 58 -0.26 17.67 0.28
C SER A 58 0.76 16.53 0.45
N ASP A 59 1.59 16.54 1.50
CA ASP A 59 2.88 15.84 1.41
C ASP A 59 2.91 14.39 1.93
N THR A 60 1.89 13.93 2.66
CA THR A 60 1.98 12.64 3.38
C THR A 60 1.64 11.43 2.53
N ALA A 61 0.75 11.57 1.54
CA ALA A 61 0.44 10.47 0.62
C ALA A 61 1.68 10.07 -0.21
N PHE A 62 2.56 11.03 -0.52
CA PHE A 62 3.84 10.78 -1.18
C PHE A 62 4.80 9.91 -0.37
N GLN A 63 4.56 9.69 0.93
CA GLN A 63 5.33 8.72 1.72
C GLN A 63 5.17 7.28 1.20
N ILE A 64 4.04 6.98 0.53
CA ILE A 64 3.86 5.71 -0.18
C ILE A 64 4.94 5.57 -1.26
N GLU A 65 5.12 6.61 -2.08
CA GLU A 65 6.10 6.65 -3.16
C GLU A 65 7.52 6.63 -2.61
N THR A 66 7.83 7.47 -1.61
CA THR A 66 9.15 7.55 -0.98
C THR A 66 9.60 6.20 -0.43
N VAL A 67 8.73 5.50 0.31
CA VAL A 67 9.08 4.18 0.86
C VAL A 67 9.19 3.14 -0.25
N PHE A 68 8.32 3.19 -1.26
CA PHE A 68 8.41 2.26 -2.38
C PHE A 68 9.75 2.38 -3.10
N GLU A 69 10.15 3.61 -3.46
CA GLU A 69 11.42 3.87 -4.16
C GLU A 69 12.61 3.44 -3.31
N TRP A 70 12.61 3.76 -2.01
CA TRP A 70 13.67 3.33 -1.10
C TRP A 70 13.81 1.80 -1.04
N LEU A 71 12.70 1.05 -1.01
CA LEU A 71 12.74 -0.41 -1.00
C LEU A 71 13.28 -1.00 -2.30
N ASP A 72 12.99 -0.36 -3.44
CA ASP A 72 13.49 -0.75 -4.76
C ASP A 72 15.00 -0.48 -4.87
N GLU A 73 15.45 0.69 -4.40
CA GLU A 73 16.87 1.06 -4.34
C GLU A 73 17.68 0.08 -3.45
N GLU A 74 17.11 -0.33 -2.31
CA GLU A 74 17.72 -1.30 -1.39
C GLU A 74 17.56 -2.76 -1.86
N ILE A 75 16.85 -3.00 -2.97
CA ILE A 75 16.59 -4.34 -3.52
C ILE A 75 15.93 -5.23 -2.44
N THR A 76 14.98 -4.66 -1.69
CA THR A 76 14.31 -5.36 -0.60
C THR A 76 13.50 -6.51 -1.16
N THR A 77 13.49 -7.66 -0.49
CA THR A 77 12.66 -8.79 -0.95
C THR A 77 11.18 -8.51 -0.73
N ALA A 78 10.32 -8.95 -1.66
CA ALA A 78 8.87 -8.85 -1.52
C ALA A 78 8.34 -9.43 -0.20
N SER A 79 8.91 -10.55 0.25
CA SER A 79 8.52 -11.17 1.52
C SER A 79 8.88 -10.31 2.73
N ALA A 80 10.03 -9.65 2.74
CA ALA A 80 10.42 -8.79 3.85
C ALA A 80 9.50 -7.56 3.94
N ALA A 81 9.26 -6.89 2.81
CA ALA A 81 8.35 -5.75 2.75
C ALA A 81 6.92 -6.12 3.15
N TYR A 82 6.43 -7.29 2.74
CA TYR A 82 5.11 -7.78 3.15
C TYR A 82 5.05 -8.07 4.66
N ASN A 83 6.08 -8.69 5.23
CA ASN A 83 6.13 -9.01 6.65
C ASN A 83 6.14 -7.74 7.51
N ASP A 84 6.85 -6.69 7.07
CA ASP A 84 6.83 -5.40 7.75
C ASP A 84 5.43 -4.77 7.76
N PHE A 85 4.72 -4.78 6.62
CA PHE A 85 3.33 -4.33 6.55
C PHE A 85 2.43 -5.18 7.46
N LYS A 86 2.60 -6.50 7.43
CA LYS A 86 1.85 -7.43 8.27
C LYS A 86 2.01 -7.11 9.76
N ASN A 87 3.24 -6.89 10.22
CA ASN A 87 3.53 -6.55 11.61
C ASN A 87 2.83 -5.23 11.99
N TYR A 88 2.95 -4.20 11.14
CA TYR A 88 2.27 -2.93 11.35
C TYR A 88 0.74 -3.10 11.44
N TYR A 89 0.14 -3.88 10.53
CA TYR A 89 -1.29 -4.19 10.59
C TYR A 89 -1.68 -4.88 11.90
N GLN A 90 -0.90 -5.86 12.36
CA GLN A 90 -1.19 -6.62 13.57
C GLN A 90 -1.08 -5.75 14.83
N GLU A 91 -0.11 -4.84 14.89
CA GLU A 91 0.06 -3.89 15.99
C GLU A 91 -1.01 -2.80 16.01
N HIS A 92 -1.55 -2.44 14.85
CA HIS A 92 -2.47 -1.33 14.69
C HIS A 92 -3.84 -1.71 14.11
N LYS A 93 -4.34 -2.93 14.37
CA LYS A 93 -5.60 -3.45 13.78
C LYS A 93 -6.79 -2.48 13.85
N THR A 94 -6.91 -1.70 14.92
CA THR A 94 -7.99 -0.72 15.14
C THR A 94 -7.97 0.46 14.17
N LEU A 95 -6.82 0.79 13.57
CA LEU A 95 -6.71 1.79 12.52
C LEU A 95 -7.33 1.34 11.19
N PHE A 96 -7.39 0.03 10.95
CA PHE A 96 -7.82 -0.56 9.67
C PHE A 96 -9.33 -0.79 9.62
N SER A 97 -10.08 0.30 9.45
CA SER A 97 -11.53 0.25 9.24
C SER A 97 -11.92 -0.60 8.02
N PRO A 98 -13.16 -1.12 7.94
CA PRO A 98 -13.64 -1.85 6.76
C PRO A 98 -13.52 -1.06 5.46
N GLN A 99 -13.74 0.26 5.50
CA GLN A 99 -13.59 1.14 4.35
C GLN A 99 -12.12 1.24 3.92
N LEU A 100 -11.21 1.44 4.88
CA LEU A 100 -9.77 1.51 4.60
C LEU A 100 -9.25 0.18 4.05
N LYS A 101 -9.59 -0.96 4.66
CA LYS A 101 -9.25 -2.31 4.14
C LYS A 101 -9.75 -2.53 2.72
N THR A 102 -10.96 -2.03 2.41
CA THR A 102 -11.52 -2.11 1.06
C THR A 102 -10.74 -1.26 0.06
N LYS A 103 -10.35 -0.04 0.46
CA LYS A 103 -9.52 0.83 -0.38
C LYS A 103 -8.15 0.22 -0.63
N ILE A 104 -7.47 -0.28 0.41
CA ILE A 104 -6.16 -0.94 0.31
C ILE A 104 -6.23 -2.11 -0.67
N ARG A 105 -7.25 -2.98 -0.54
CA ARG A 105 -7.46 -4.11 -1.46
C ARG A 105 -7.65 -3.66 -2.91
N LYS A 106 -8.50 -2.67 -3.16
CA LYS A 106 -8.69 -2.12 -4.51
C LYS A 106 -7.39 -1.57 -5.10
N THR A 107 -6.60 -0.86 -4.30
CA THR A 107 -5.29 -0.34 -4.75
C THR A 107 -4.34 -1.49 -5.06
N ALA A 108 -4.24 -2.49 -4.18
CA ALA A 108 -3.43 -3.68 -4.37
C ALA A 108 -3.82 -4.45 -5.65
N ASP A 109 -5.12 -4.65 -5.88
CA ASP A 109 -5.65 -5.31 -7.09
C ASP A 109 -5.33 -4.50 -8.35
N ALA A 110 -5.46 -3.17 -8.28
CA ALA A 110 -5.16 -2.28 -9.41
C ALA A 110 -3.68 -2.32 -9.77
N ILE A 111 -2.80 -2.26 -8.78
CA ILE A 111 -1.33 -2.39 -8.91
C ILE A 111 -0.99 -3.72 -9.60
N ALA A 112 -1.43 -4.85 -9.04
CA ALA A 112 -1.20 -6.16 -9.64
C ALA A 112 -1.82 -6.33 -11.04
N SER A 113 -2.89 -5.60 -11.36
CA SER A 113 -3.54 -5.65 -12.68
C SER A 113 -2.90 -4.72 -13.71
N SER A 114 -2.29 -3.60 -13.27
CA SER A 114 -1.57 -2.67 -14.14
C SER A 114 -0.23 -3.23 -14.61
N PHE A 115 0.31 -4.20 -13.89
CA PHE A 115 1.60 -4.80 -14.18
C PHE A 115 1.40 -6.04 -15.03
N CYS A 116 2.16 -6.14 -16.11
CA CYS A 116 1.81 -6.97 -17.24
C CYS A 116 2.01 -8.45 -16.91
N GLY A 117 0.96 -9.06 -16.37
CA GLY A 117 0.77 -10.50 -16.32
C GLY A 117 0.45 -10.92 -14.90
N LYS A 118 -0.81 -11.36 -14.68
CA LYS A 118 -1.28 -12.06 -13.47
C LYS A 118 -0.31 -13.20 -13.11
N ASN A 119 0.79 -12.87 -12.48
CA ASN A 119 1.80 -13.82 -12.12
C ASN A 119 1.23 -14.58 -10.92
N LYS A 120 1.46 -15.89 -10.86
CA LYS A 120 1.03 -16.70 -9.72
C LYS A 120 1.54 -16.11 -8.40
N SER A 121 2.69 -15.46 -8.42
CA SER A 121 3.28 -14.78 -7.25
C SER A 121 2.46 -13.56 -6.78
N GLU A 122 1.99 -12.71 -7.68
CA GLU A 122 1.17 -11.54 -7.33
C GLU A 122 -0.19 -11.98 -6.79
N LEU A 123 -0.82 -12.96 -7.45
CA LEU A 123 -2.09 -13.54 -6.98
C LEU A 123 -1.95 -14.17 -5.60
N ALA A 124 -0.82 -14.84 -5.32
CA ALA A 124 -0.53 -15.36 -4.00
C ALA A 124 -0.36 -14.23 -2.97
N MET A 125 0.29 -13.13 -3.32
CA MET A 125 0.42 -11.96 -2.45
C MET A 125 -0.93 -11.31 -2.13
N LEU A 126 -1.80 -11.15 -3.12
CA LEU A 126 -3.17 -10.65 -2.93
C LEU A 126 -4.00 -11.58 -2.05
N ALA A 127 -3.88 -12.90 -2.24
CA ALA A 127 -4.54 -13.89 -1.40
C ALA A 127 -4.07 -13.79 0.06
N ASN A 128 -2.76 -13.63 0.29
CA ASN A 128 -2.21 -13.43 1.63
C ASN A 128 -2.77 -12.16 2.29
N LEU A 129 -2.85 -11.04 1.55
CA LEU A 129 -3.45 -9.80 2.04
C LEU A 129 -4.93 -9.99 2.41
N HIS A 130 -5.67 -10.74 1.59
CA HIS A 130 -7.08 -11.02 1.85
C HIS A 130 -7.27 -11.80 3.15
N LEU A 131 -6.46 -12.84 3.38
CA LEU A 131 -6.48 -13.63 4.61
C LEU A 131 -6.09 -12.78 5.82
N LEU A 132 -5.04 -11.96 5.71
CA LEU A 132 -4.59 -11.07 6.78
C LEU A 132 -5.72 -10.15 7.28
N PHE A 133 -6.52 -9.61 6.37
CA PHE A 133 -7.63 -8.71 6.74
C PHE A 133 -8.84 -9.41 7.37
N GLN A 134 -8.88 -10.75 7.37
CA GLN A 134 -9.87 -11.58 8.05
C GLN A 134 -9.43 -12.02 9.47
N GLU A 135 -8.15 -11.84 9.83
CA GLU A 135 -7.62 -12.06 11.19
C GLU A 135 -8.06 -10.98 12.19
#